data_AF-A0A9P3Q6P3-F1
#
_entry.id   AF-A0A9P3Q6P3-F1
#
_cell.length_a   1.000
_cell.length_b   1.000
_cell.length_c   1.000
_cell.angle_alpha   90.00
_cell.angle_beta   90.00
_cell.angle_gamma   90.00
#
_symmetry.space_group_name_H-M   'P 1'
#
loop_
_entity.id
_entity.type
_entity.pdbx_description
1 polymer ?
#
loop_
_entity_poly.entity_id
_entity_poly.type
_entity_poly.pdbx_seq_one_letter_code
_entity_poly.pdbx_strand_id
1 'polypeptide(L)' 'MTVTQIDLDDEALEEVMRLAGVRTKKDAVNLALRDYVDRFRRIEALARSRKHAEDWDYDGWRAARTDEKAVGG' A
#
# COMPACT_ATOMS: atom_id res chain seq x y z
N MET A 1 -16.72 -3.36 17.46
CA MET A 1 -16.06 -4.62 17.05
C MET A 1 -17.15 -5.63 16.75
N THR A 2 -17.05 -6.32 15.62
CA THR A 2 -17.94 -7.43 15.27
C THR A 2 -17.28 -8.73 15.70
N VAL A 3 -18.08 -9.68 16.19
CA VAL A 3 -17.60 -11.02 16.57
C VAL A 3 -17.95 -11.98 15.44
N THR A 4 -16.98 -12.77 15.01
CA THR A 4 -17.14 -13.77 13.95
C THR A 4 -16.41 -15.03 14.39
N GLN A 5 -17.05 -16.19 14.21
CA GLN A 5 -16.40 -17.49 14.41
C GLN A 5 -15.80 -17.95 13.08
N ILE A 6 -14.50 -18.19 13.08
CA ILE A 6 -13.72 -18.70 11.96
C ILE A 6 -12.71 -19.70 12.50
N ASP A 7 -12.44 -20.76 11.73
CA ASP A 7 -11.31 -21.63 12.01
C ASP A 7 -10.02 -20.97 11.57
N LEU A 8 -9.00 -21.07 12.41
CA LEU A 8 -7.67 -20.48 12.20
C LEU A 8 -6.63 -21.58 12.33
N ASP A 9 -5.61 -21.52 11.49
CA ASP A 9 -4.40 -22.31 11.66
C ASP A 9 -3.70 -21.85 12.96
N ASP A 10 -3.65 -22.74 13.95
CA ASP A 10 -3.07 -22.44 15.26
C ASP A 10 -1.56 -22.22 15.19
N GLU A 11 -0.83 -22.90 14.29
CA GLU A 11 0.61 -22.70 14.13
C GLU A 11 0.91 -21.32 13.56
N ALA A 12 0.17 -20.91 12.52
CA ALA A 12 0.30 -19.58 11.95
C ALA A 12 -0.07 -18.48 12.95
N LEU A 13 -1.12 -18.71 13.75
CA LEU A 13 -1.56 -17.77 14.78
C LEU A 13 -0.53 -17.63 15.90
N GLU A 14 0.08 -18.73 16.35
CA GLU A 14 1.16 -18.70 17.33
C GLU A 14 2.38 -17.94 16.81
N GLU A 15 2.76 -18.14 15.54
CA GLU A 15 3.88 -17.41 14.95
C GLU A 15 3.60 -15.91 14.88
N VAL A 16 2.40 -15.49 14.47
CA VAL A 16 2.00 -14.08 14.51
C VAL A 16 2.06 -13.53 15.94
N MET A 17 1.59 -14.30 16.93
CA MET A 17 1.65 -13.90 18.33
C MET A 17 3.09 -13.72 18.83
N ARG A 18 4.01 -14.63 18.45
CA ARG A 18 5.44 -14.53 18.75
C ARG A 18 6.06 -13.29 18.11
N LEU A 19 5.84 -13.10 16.80
CA LEU A 19 6.42 -11.98 16.03
C LEU A 19 5.88 -10.62 16.49
N ALA A 20 4.59 -10.54 16.81
CA ALA A 20 3.95 -9.30 17.27
C ALA A 20 4.10 -9.05 18.77
N GLY A 21 4.56 -10.04 19.56
CA GLY A 21 4.69 -9.93 21.02
C GLY A 21 3.35 -9.79 21.75
N VAL A 22 2.25 -10.26 21.16
CA VAL A 22 0.89 -10.12 21.72
C VAL A 22 0.46 -11.37 22.45
N ARG A 23 -0.36 -11.20 23.49
CA ARG A 23 -0.78 -12.30 24.38
C ARG A 23 -2.15 -12.88 24.04
N THR A 24 -2.91 -12.23 23.16
CA THR A 24 -4.28 -12.68 22.82
C THR A 24 -4.40 -13.00 21.33
N LYS A 25 -5.15 -14.07 21.01
CA LYS A 25 -5.48 -14.48 19.64
C LYS A 25 -6.15 -13.34 18.86
N LYS A 26 -7.06 -12.62 19.51
CA LYS A 26 -7.76 -11.47 18.92
C LYS A 26 -6.81 -10.34 18.53
N ASP A 27 -5.84 -10.00 19.38
CA ASP A 27 -4.90 -8.92 19.07
C ASP A 27 -3.99 -9.30 17.91
N ALA A 28 -3.54 -10.56 17.84
CA ALA A 28 -2.77 -11.09 16.73
C ALA A 28 -3.52 -11.00 15.40
N VAL A 29 -4.77 -11.47 15.36
CA VAL A 29 -5.61 -11.41 14.16
C VAL A 29 -5.87 -9.97 13.71
N ASN A 30 -6.22 -9.08 14.65
CA ASN A 30 -6.46 -7.67 14.31
C ASN A 30 -5.19 -6.98 13.79
N LEU A 31 -4.03 -7.29 14.36
CA LEU A 31 -2.75 -6.74 13.92
C LEU A 31 -2.37 -7.26 12.54
N ALA A 32 -2.52 -8.56 12.29
CA ALA A 32 -2.27 -9.16 10.98
C ALA A 32 -3.16 -8.57 9.88
N LEU A 33 -4.45 -8.35 10.16
CA LEU A 33 -5.37 -7.74 9.18
C LEU A 33 -4.98 -6.29 8.83
N ARG A 34 -4.54 -5.51 9.82
CA ARG A 34 -4.07 -4.13 9.59
C ARG A 34 -2.78 -4.13 8.77
N ASP A 35 -1.82 -4.94 9.16
CA ASP A 35 -0.53 -5.07 8.46
C ASP A 35 -0.73 -5.57 7.01
N TYR A 36 -1.64 -6.50 6.77
CA TYR A 36 -1.99 -6.94 5.41
C TYR A 36 -2.49 -5.78 4.54
N VAL A 37 -3.42 -4.97 5.06
CA VAL A 37 -3.96 -3.81 4.34
C VAL A 37 -2.87 -2.77 4.10
N ASP A 38 -2.02 -2.50 5.08
CA ASP A 38 -0.95 -1.51 4.96
C ASP A 38 0.13 -1.95 3.95
N ARG A 39 0.51 -3.23 3.97
CA ARG A 39 1.39 -3.83 2.94
C ARG A 39 0.77 -3.74 1.55
N PHE A 40 -0.51 -4.07 1.42
CA PHE A 40 -1.20 -4.01 0.14
C PHE A 40 -1.29 -2.58 -0.40
N ARG A 41 -1.65 -1.61 0.44
CA ARG A 41 -1.67 -0.18 0.06
C ARG A 41 -0.31 0.34 -0.35
N ARG A 42 0.76 -0.10 0.31
CA ARG A 42 2.14 0.28 -0.07
C ARG A 42 2.52 -0.27 -1.44
N ILE A 43 2.15 -1.51 -1.73
CA ILE A 43 2.37 -2.13 -3.05
C ILE A 43 1.56 -1.41 -4.12
N GLU A 44 0.29 -1.11 -3.85
CA GLU A 44 -0.53 -0.35 -4.80
C GLU A 44 -0.04 1.07 -5.01
N ALA A 45 0.44 1.77 -3.97
CA ALA A 45 1.02 3.10 -4.14
C ALA A 45 2.25 3.06 -5.04
N LEU A 46 3.08 2.02 -4.90
CA LEU A 46 4.23 1.79 -5.77
C LEU A 46 3.80 1.45 -7.21
N ALA A 47 2.77 0.61 -7.38
CA ALA A 47 2.22 0.25 -8.68
C ALA A 47 1.56 1.45 -9.38
N ARG A 48 0.79 2.26 -8.64
CA ARG A 48 0.23 3.53 -9.12
C ARG A 48 1.32 4.51 -9.50
N SER A 49 2.39 4.63 -8.71
CA SER A 49 3.54 5.48 -9.04
C SER A 49 4.26 5.03 -10.30
N ARG A 50 4.40 3.73 -10.55
CA ARG A 50 4.97 3.21 -11.81
C ARG A 50 4.07 3.51 -13.00
N LYS A 51 2.76 3.25 -12.87
CA LYS A 51 1.80 3.58 -13.93
C LYS A 51 1.76 5.09 -14.23
N HIS A 52 1.81 5.93 -13.20
CA HIS A 52 1.84 7.39 -13.37
C HIS A 52 3.17 7.90 -13.94
N ALA A 53 4.28 7.19 -13.75
CA ALA A 53 5.56 7.48 -14.39
C ALA A 53 5.61 6.99 -15.85
N GLU A 54 4.94 5.88 -16.17
CA GLU A 54 4.76 5.40 -17.55
C GLU A 54 3.82 6.31 -18.34
N ASP A 55 2.78 6.84 -17.71
CA ASP A 55 1.84 7.82 -18.30
C ASP A 55 2.38 9.27 -18.27
N TRP A 56 3.59 9.51 -17.75
CA TRP A 56 4.15 10.87 -17.67
C TRP A 56 4.69 11.31 -19.04
N ASP A 57 3.91 12.13 -19.75
CA ASP A 57 4.30 12.75 -21.02
C ASP A 57 5.32 13.88 -20.81
N TYR A 58 6.59 13.49 -20.70
CA TYR A 58 7.72 14.40 -20.59
C TYR A 58 7.85 15.30 -21.83
N ASP A 59 7.50 14.79 -23.02
CA ASP A 59 7.63 15.50 -24.28
C ASP A 59 6.55 16.60 -24.40
N GLY A 60 5.33 16.33 -23.96
CA GLY A 60 4.26 17.32 -23.82
C GLY A 60 4.59 18.44 -22.83
N TRP A 61 5.21 18.11 -21.69
CA TRP A 61 5.68 19.11 -20.73
C TRP A 61 6.82 20.00 -21.29
N ARG A 62 7.71 19.43 -22.10
CA ARG A 62 8.79 20.16 -22.78
C ARG A 62 8.25 21.12 -23.86
N ALA A 63 7.27 20.67 -24.65
CA ALA A 63 6.65 21.47 -25.71
C ALA A 63 5.89 22.68 -25.16
N ALA A 64 5.13 22.51 -24.08
CA ALA A 64 4.42 23.62 -23.43
C ALA A 64 5.38 24.74 -22.96
N ARG A 65 6.59 24.37 -22.52
CA ARG A 65 7.60 25.33 -22.05
C ARG A 65 8.36 26.03 -23.18
N THR A 66 8.46 25.42 -24.35
CA THR A 66 9.03 26.08 -25.55
C THR A 66 8.06 27.10 -26.12
N ASP A 67 6.75 26.83 -26.06
CA ASP A 67 5.71 27.78 -26.49
C ASP A 67 5.62 28.99 -25.55
N GLU A 68 5.75 28.78 -24.24
CA GLU A 68 5.77 29.86 -23.25
C GLU A 68 6.95 30.84 -23.44
N LYS A 69 8.08 30.35 -23.98
CA LYS A 69 9.24 31.20 -24.31
C LYS A 69 9.12 31.90 -25.66
N ALA A 70 8.23 31.47 -26.54
CA ALA A 70 8.00 32.09 -27.85
C ALA A 70 6.99 33.26 -27.79
N VAL A 71 6.15 33.32 -26.76
CA VAL A 71 5.10 34.34 -26.60
C VAL A 71 5.57 35.56 -25.78
N GLY A 72 6.74 35.48 -25.13
CA GLY A 72 7.29 36.54 -24.27
C GLY A 72 8.56 37.22 -24.78
N GLY A 73 8.84 37.18 -26.08
CA GLY A 73 10.02 37.79 -26.72
C GLY A 73 9.67 39.02 -27.56
#